data_AF-A0A416SC20-F1
#
_entry.id   AF-A0A416SC20-F1
#
_cell.length_a   1.000
_cell.length_b   1.000
_cell.length_c   1.000
_cell.angle_alpha   90.00
_cell.angle_beta   90.00
_cell.angle_gamma   90.00
#
_symmetry.space_group_name_H-M   'P 1'
#
loop_
_entity.id
_entity.type
_entity.pdbx_description
1 polymer ?
#
loop_
_entity_poly.entity_id
_entity_poly.type
_entity_poly.pdbx_seq_one_letter_code
_entity_poly.pdbx_strand_id
1 'polypeptide(L)'
;MDELKKEFLVFAYEYYEQYVTHYRNSEVVSPYLTLPLSYIAFAREETHLFKLLFINDMDLDMTDPKDFYKEAGNENKAGIFLEMTGIEPERAKVIFLDLFLYTHGIAVLTATKKISLDRINTEKMVGNTLSAFIKQEKPDWDLSF
;
A
#
# COMPACT_ATOMS: atom_id res chain seq x y z
N MET A 1 1.08 -5.81 30.73
CA MET A 1 0.28 -4.82 29.96
C MET A 1 0.97 -4.46 28.66
N ASP A 2 2.26 -4.10 28.68
CA ASP A 2 2.98 -3.76 27.45
C ASP A 2 3.25 -4.96 26.54
N GLU A 3 3.53 -6.13 27.11
CA GLU A 3 3.67 -7.39 26.36
C GLU A 3 2.38 -7.74 25.61
N LEU A 4 1.23 -7.68 26.30
CA LEU A 4 -0.09 -7.89 25.69
C LEU A 4 -0.37 -6.92 24.53
N LYS A 5 0.05 -5.65 24.64
CA LYS A 5 -0.09 -4.68 23.56
C LYS A 5 0.74 -5.07 22.35
N LYS A 6 2.00 -5.48 22.56
CA LYS A 6 2.90 -5.93 21.48
C LYS A 6 2.34 -7.17 20.78
N GLU A 7 1.89 -8.17 21.52
CA GLU A 7 1.27 -9.37 20.94
C GLU A 7 0.01 -9.02 20.13
N PHE A 8 -0.81 -8.08 20.62
CA PHE A 8 -1.99 -7.63 19.88
C PHE A 8 -1.63 -6.91 18.58
N LEU A 9 -0.57 -6.09 18.57
CA LEU A 9 -0.10 -5.42 17.37
C LEU A 9 0.41 -6.41 16.33
N VAL A 10 1.17 -7.43 16.75
CA VAL A 10 1.60 -8.54 15.88
C VAL A 10 0.38 -9.24 15.27
N PHE A 11 -0.59 -9.62 16.10
CA PHE A 11 -1.83 -10.25 15.63
C PHE A 11 -2.62 -9.35 14.66
N ALA A 12 -2.74 -8.06 14.95
CA ALA A 12 -3.45 -7.11 14.10
C ALA A 12 -2.75 -6.92 12.74
N TYR A 13 -1.41 -6.93 12.73
CA TYR A 13 -0.64 -6.87 11.50
C TYR A 13 -0.77 -8.17 10.68
N GLU A 14 -0.74 -9.34 11.33
CA GLU A 14 -1.02 -10.63 10.69
C GLU A 14 -2.42 -10.67 10.06
N TYR A 15 -3.42 -10.11 10.76
CA TYR A 15 -4.76 -9.98 10.22
C TYR A 15 -4.81 -9.09 8.96
N TYR A 16 -4.06 -7.98 8.95
CA TYR A 16 -3.91 -7.15 7.76
C TYR A 16 -3.29 -7.93 6.58
N GLU A 17 -2.22 -8.70 6.79
CA GLU A 17 -1.62 -9.52 5.72
C GLU A 17 -2.57 -10.61 5.20
N GLN A 18 -3.40 -11.19 6.08
CA GLN A 18 -4.48 -12.10 5.68
C GLN A 18 -5.56 -11.38 4.86
N TYR A 19 -5.94 -10.16 5.24
CA TYR A 19 -6.87 -9.33 4.48
C TYR A 19 -6.35 -9.05 3.07
N VAL A 20 -5.08 -8.65 2.93
CA VAL A 20 -4.43 -8.43 1.62
C VAL A 20 -4.45 -9.70 0.76
N THR A 21 -4.17 -10.85 1.38
CA THR A 21 -4.21 -12.15 0.70
C THR A 21 -5.62 -12.51 0.24
N HIS A 22 -6.63 -12.27 1.09
CA HIS A 22 -8.03 -12.48 0.72
C HIS A 22 -8.45 -11.58 -0.43
N TYR A 23 -8.15 -10.28 -0.35
CA TYR A 23 -8.45 -9.28 -1.38
C TYR A 23 -7.87 -9.68 -2.74
N ARG A 24 -6.61 -10.15 -2.76
CA ARG A 24 -5.95 -10.67 -3.97
C ARG A 24 -6.72 -11.81 -4.62
N ASN A 25 -7.33 -12.68 -3.82
CA ASN A 25 -8.01 -13.88 -4.30
C ASN A 25 -9.49 -13.62 -4.66
N SER A 26 -10.10 -12.57 -4.12
CA SER A 26 -11.53 -12.27 -4.31
C SER A 26 -11.79 -11.22 -5.39
N GLU A 27 -10.87 -10.28 -5.59
CA GLU A 27 -11.05 -9.15 -6.51
C GLU A 27 -10.33 -9.37 -7.85
N VAL A 28 -11.03 -9.07 -8.94
CA VAL A 28 -10.43 -9.06 -10.28
C VAL A 28 -9.83 -7.68 -10.52
N VAL A 29 -8.59 -7.49 -10.07
CA VAL A 29 -7.81 -6.27 -10.27
C VAL A 29 -6.42 -6.61 -10.78
N SER A 30 -5.78 -5.63 -11.44
CA SER A 30 -4.39 -5.79 -11.87
C SER A 30 -3.48 -6.13 -10.69
N PRO A 31 -2.54 -7.10 -10.81
CA PRO A 31 -1.62 -7.46 -9.74
C PRO A 31 -0.84 -6.26 -9.18
N TYR A 32 -0.51 -5.28 -10.03
CA TYR A 32 0.19 -4.05 -9.64
C TYR A 32 -0.62 -3.15 -8.69
N LEU A 33 -1.95 -3.34 -8.67
CA LEU A 33 -2.89 -2.55 -7.88
C LEU A 33 -3.42 -3.32 -6.67
N THR A 34 -3.14 -4.62 -6.53
CA THR A 34 -3.65 -5.43 -5.41
C THR A 34 -3.27 -4.83 -4.06
N LEU A 35 -1.98 -4.57 -3.82
CA LEU A 35 -1.52 -4.02 -2.54
C LEU A 35 -2.14 -2.64 -2.24
N PRO A 36 -2.04 -1.63 -3.12
CA PRO A 36 -2.58 -0.30 -2.79
C PRO A 36 -4.12 -0.28 -2.67
N LEU A 37 -4.85 -1.08 -3.45
CA LEU A 37 -6.30 -1.13 -3.35
C LEU A 37 -6.77 -1.87 -2.10
N SER A 38 -6.12 -2.99 -1.74
CA SER A 38 -6.39 -3.67 -0.47
C SER A 38 -6.10 -2.75 0.74
N TYR A 39 -5.08 -1.90 0.66
CA TYR A 39 -4.74 -0.95 1.73
C TYR A 39 -5.83 0.10 1.94
N ILE A 40 -6.35 0.68 0.86
CA ILE A 40 -7.46 1.64 0.92
C ILE A 40 -8.77 0.96 1.33
N ALA A 41 -9.03 -0.26 0.86
CA ALA A 41 -10.20 -1.04 1.25
C ALA A 41 -10.16 -1.38 2.76
N PHE A 42 -8.99 -1.78 3.29
CA PHE A 42 -8.79 -2.01 4.72
C PHE A 42 -9.03 -0.74 5.54
N ALA A 43 -8.60 0.43 5.07
CA ALA A 43 -8.88 1.71 5.73
C ALA A 43 -10.39 2.02 5.82
N ARG A 44 -11.17 1.58 4.84
CA ARG A 44 -12.62 1.75 4.78
C ARG A 44 -13.38 0.73 5.62
N GLU A 45 -12.98 -0.53 5.54
CA GLU A 45 -13.72 -1.67 6.12
C GLU A 45 -13.30 -1.92 7.57
N GLU A 46 -12.00 -1.82 7.85
CA GLU A 46 -11.39 -2.07 9.15
C GLU A 46 -10.79 -0.78 9.74
N THR A 47 -11.55 0.32 9.65
CA THR A 47 -11.07 1.69 9.97
C THR A 47 -10.35 1.82 11.30
N HIS A 48 -10.79 1.12 12.34
CA HIS A 48 -10.16 1.19 13.66
C HIS A 48 -8.82 0.47 13.71
N LEU A 49 -8.70 -0.69 13.07
CA LEU A 49 -7.43 -1.40 12.93
C LEU A 49 -6.47 -0.63 12.03
N PHE A 50 -6.95 -0.04 10.93
CA PHE A 50 -6.14 0.83 10.09
C PHE A 50 -5.56 2.01 10.90
N LYS A 51 -6.39 2.69 11.69
CA LYS A 51 -5.93 3.79 12.55
C LYS A 51 -4.91 3.34 13.59
N LEU A 52 -5.10 2.15 14.16
CA LEU A 52 -4.14 1.59 15.10
C LEU A 52 -2.79 1.37 14.40
N LEU A 53 -2.77 0.56 13.34
CA LEU A 53 -1.56 0.07 12.69
C LEU A 53 -0.82 1.13 11.88
N PHE A 54 -1.55 2.03 11.23
CA PHE A 54 -0.99 2.89 10.18
C PHE A 54 -1.17 4.39 10.46
N ILE A 55 -1.65 4.77 11.65
CA ILE A 55 -1.70 6.18 12.06
C ILE A 55 -1.14 6.35 13.46
N ASN A 56 -1.61 5.55 14.42
CA ASN A 56 -1.27 5.73 15.83
C ASN A 56 0.01 5.01 16.25
N ASP A 57 0.20 3.78 15.76
CA ASP A 57 1.30 2.87 16.13
C ASP A 57 2.12 2.46 14.89
N MET A 58 2.13 3.32 13.87
CA MET A 58 2.92 3.09 12.67
C MET A 58 4.40 3.26 13.01
N ASP A 59 5.19 2.21 12.84
CA ASP A 59 6.63 2.21 13.09
C ASP A 59 7.40 2.86 11.92
N LEU A 60 6.92 4.02 11.49
CA LEU A 60 7.42 4.77 10.35
C LEU A 60 8.07 6.07 10.85
N ASP A 61 9.34 5.98 11.26
CA ASP A 61 10.18 7.12 11.61
C ASP A 61 11.09 7.50 10.44
N MET A 62 10.56 8.32 9.53
CA MET A 62 11.26 8.71 8.31
C MET A 62 12.05 10.01 8.49
N THR A 63 13.31 9.90 8.90
CA THR A 63 14.26 11.02 8.87
C THR A 63 14.81 11.26 7.46
N ASP A 64 14.91 10.20 6.67
CA ASP A 64 15.18 10.17 5.24
C ASP A 64 14.10 9.34 4.52
N PRO A 65 13.71 9.66 3.27
CA PRO A 65 12.74 8.86 2.51
C PRO A 65 13.06 7.36 2.43
N LYS A 66 14.33 6.97 2.46
CA LYS A 66 14.75 5.55 2.40
C LYS A 66 14.49 4.80 3.71
N ASP A 67 14.24 5.50 4.81
CA ASP A 67 13.92 4.87 6.11
C ASP A 67 12.63 4.05 6.04
N PHE A 68 11.73 4.35 5.09
CA PHE A 68 10.57 3.53 4.77
C PHE A 68 10.90 2.04 4.57
N TYR A 69 12.08 1.73 4.02
CA TYR A 69 12.52 0.36 3.80
C TYR A 69 13.09 -0.33 5.04
N LYS A 70 13.33 0.39 6.13
CA LYS A 70 13.74 -0.22 7.41
C LYS A 70 12.58 -0.91 8.11
N GLU A 71 11.35 -0.48 7.82
CA GLU A 71 10.14 -1.09 8.36
C GLU A 71 9.95 -2.52 7.81
N ALA A 72 9.53 -3.42 8.69
CA ALA A 72 9.43 -4.84 8.41
C ALA A 72 8.50 -5.10 7.21
N GLY A 73 9.02 -5.81 6.21
CA GLY A 73 8.26 -6.23 5.03
C GLY A 73 8.24 -5.23 3.87
N ASN A 74 8.60 -3.96 4.07
CA ASN A 74 8.61 -2.97 2.97
C ASN A 74 9.68 -3.28 1.91
N GLU A 75 10.87 -3.78 2.30
CA GLU A 75 11.86 -4.26 1.32
C GLU A 75 11.36 -5.43 0.48
N ASN A 76 10.67 -6.39 1.11
CA ASN A 76 10.11 -7.54 0.40
C ASN A 76 9.02 -7.08 -0.59
N LYS A 77 8.09 -6.22 -0.14
CA LYS A 77 7.04 -5.67 -1.01
C LYS A 77 7.63 -4.89 -2.20
N ALA A 78 8.71 -4.13 -1.98
CA ALA A 78 9.42 -3.44 -3.05
C ALA A 78 10.14 -4.41 -4.01
N GLY A 79 10.70 -5.50 -3.50
CA GLY A 79 11.29 -6.58 -4.31
C GLY A 79 10.26 -7.25 -5.22
N ILE A 80 9.08 -7.57 -4.69
CA ILE A 80 7.96 -8.10 -5.48
C ILE A 80 7.53 -7.08 -6.56
N PHE A 81 7.43 -5.80 -6.21
CA PHE A 81 7.08 -4.74 -7.17
C PHE A 81 8.13 -4.62 -8.29
N LEU A 82 9.41 -4.71 -7.95
CA LEU A 82 10.52 -4.75 -8.90
C LEU A 82 10.39 -5.94 -9.85
N GLU A 83 10.18 -7.15 -9.32
CA GLU A 83 10.04 -8.35 -10.15
C GLU A 83 8.86 -8.24 -11.12
N MET A 84 7.73 -7.73 -10.65
CA MET A 84 6.53 -7.56 -11.46
C MET A 84 6.71 -6.51 -12.56
N THR A 85 7.38 -5.40 -12.25
CA THR A 85 7.53 -4.30 -13.21
C THR A 85 8.75 -4.45 -14.11
N GLY A 86 9.78 -5.19 -13.68
CA GLY A 86 11.09 -5.29 -14.33
C GLY A 86 11.82 -3.96 -14.47
N ILE A 87 11.54 -2.99 -13.60
CA ILE A 87 12.24 -1.70 -13.55
C ILE A 87 13.55 -1.90 -12.78
N GLU A 88 14.53 -1.05 -13.08
CA GLU A 88 15.82 -1.01 -12.39
C GLU A 88 15.62 -0.85 -10.86
N PRO A 89 16.42 -1.52 -10.01
CA PRO A 89 16.08 -1.67 -8.60
C PRO A 89 15.91 -0.37 -7.80
N GLU A 90 16.86 0.55 -7.95
CA GLU A 90 16.87 1.84 -7.27
C GLU A 90 15.64 2.65 -7.67
N ARG A 91 15.29 2.61 -8.96
CA ARG A 91 14.13 3.33 -9.47
C ARG A 91 12.79 2.67 -9.11
N ALA A 92 12.74 1.33 -9.09
CA ALA A 92 11.57 0.58 -8.65
C ALA A 92 11.25 0.89 -7.18
N LYS A 93 12.27 1.00 -6.32
CA LYS A 93 12.11 1.48 -4.94
C LYS A 93 11.47 2.87 -4.93
N VAL A 94 12.05 3.86 -5.63
CA VAL A 94 11.47 5.23 -5.68
C VAL A 94 9.98 5.22 -6.07
N ILE A 95 9.61 4.51 -7.14
CA ILE A 95 8.21 4.43 -7.58
C ILE A 95 7.32 3.75 -6.53
N PHE A 96 7.81 2.69 -5.89
CA PHE A 96 7.08 1.98 -4.84
C PHE A 96 6.79 2.89 -3.63
N LEU A 97 7.77 3.69 -3.20
CA LEU A 97 7.58 4.67 -2.14
C LEU A 97 6.56 5.75 -2.53
N ASP A 98 6.67 6.31 -3.74
CA ASP A 98 5.73 7.34 -4.22
C ASP A 98 4.29 6.79 -4.29
N LEU A 99 4.14 5.54 -4.74
CA LEU A 99 2.85 4.84 -4.76
C LEU A 99 2.32 4.63 -3.32
N PHE A 100 3.18 4.22 -2.39
CA PHE A 100 2.80 4.08 -0.98
C PHE A 100 2.30 5.41 -0.41
N LEU A 101 3.05 6.51 -0.57
CA LEU A 101 2.67 7.82 -0.03
C LEU A 101 1.34 8.31 -0.62
N TYR A 102 1.14 8.15 -1.94
CA TYR A 102 -0.11 8.51 -2.60
C TYR A 102 -1.31 7.70 -2.06
N THR A 103 -1.13 6.39 -1.93
CA THR A 103 -2.19 5.47 -1.48
C THR A 103 -2.49 5.62 0.01
N HIS A 104 -1.45 5.88 0.81
CA HIS A 104 -1.59 6.21 2.22
C HIS A 104 -2.39 7.49 2.45
N GLY A 105 -2.15 8.54 1.66
CA GLY A 105 -2.96 9.76 1.71
C GLY A 105 -4.45 9.50 1.46
N ILE A 106 -4.78 8.70 0.45
CA ILE A 106 -6.18 8.30 0.18
C ILE A 106 -6.74 7.48 1.33
N ALA A 107 -5.98 6.53 1.87
CA ALA A 107 -6.40 5.67 2.97
C ALA A 107 -6.68 6.47 4.25
N VAL A 108 -5.81 7.43 4.61
CA VAL A 108 -6.03 8.33 5.76
C VAL A 108 -7.28 9.19 5.56
N LEU A 109 -7.46 9.79 4.38
CA LEU A 109 -8.67 10.58 4.07
C LEU A 109 -9.94 9.72 4.14
N THR A 110 -9.84 8.45 3.76
CA THR A 110 -10.93 7.46 3.84
C THR A 110 -11.25 7.10 5.29
N ALA A 111 -10.24 6.70 6.08
CA ALA A 111 -10.38 6.32 7.49
C ALA A 111 -10.86 7.49 8.38
N THR A 112 -10.59 8.73 7.96
CA THR A 112 -11.05 9.96 8.62
C THR A 112 -12.36 10.52 8.04
N LYS A 113 -12.99 9.79 7.11
CA LYS A 113 -14.27 10.13 6.46
C LYS A 113 -14.25 11.51 5.77
N LYS A 114 -13.09 11.94 5.27
CA LYS A 114 -12.92 13.17 4.49
C LYS A 114 -13.19 12.96 3.02
N ILE A 115 -13.05 11.73 2.54
CA ILE A 115 -13.40 11.32 1.20
C ILE A 115 -14.19 10.00 1.23
N SER A 116 -15.06 9.81 0.23
CA SER A 116 -15.76 8.56 -0.01
C SER A 116 -15.61 8.22 -1.49
N LEU A 117 -14.71 7.28 -1.80
CA LEU A 117 -14.49 6.76 -3.14
C LEU A 117 -15.01 5.33 -3.24
N ASP A 118 -15.69 5.02 -4.34
CA ASP A 118 -15.96 3.63 -4.70
C ASP A 118 -14.68 2.93 -5.22
N ARG A 119 -14.74 1.61 -5.35
CA ARG A 119 -13.61 0.80 -5.79
C ARG A 119 -13.11 1.20 -7.18
N ILE A 120 -14.03 1.46 -8.12
CA ILE A 120 -13.72 1.74 -9.53
C ILE A 120 -12.98 3.07 -9.65
N ASN A 121 -13.46 4.10 -8.98
CA ASN A 121 -12.82 5.41 -8.95
C ASN A 121 -11.45 5.35 -8.25
N THR A 122 -11.34 4.58 -7.17
CA THR A 122 -10.06 4.36 -6.48
C THR A 122 -9.05 3.65 -7.38
N GLU A 123 -9.46 2.55 -8.02
CA GLU A 123 -8.65 1.78 -8.97
C GLU A 123 -8.15 2.63 -10.12
N LYS A 124 -9.03 3.42 -10.74
CA LYS A 124 -8.66 4.35 -11.81
C LYS A 124 -7.64 5.39 -11.33
N MET A 125 -7.84 6.00 -10.16
CA MET A 125 -6.93 7.03 -9.63
C MET A 125 -5.53 6.47 -9.30
N VAL A 126 -5.48 5.32 -8.64
CA VAL A 126 -4.23 4.65 -8.28
C VAL A 126 -3.53 4.14 -9.54
N GLY A 127 -4.25 3.50 -10.45
CA GLY A 127 -3.69 2.98 -11.70
C GLY A 127 -3.19 4.07 -12.66
N ASN A 128 -3.89 5.20 -12.76
CA ASN A 128 -3.41 6.36 -13.52
C ASN A 128 -2.10 6.90 -12.94
N THR A 129 -2.01 7.02 -11.61
CA THR A 129 -0.82 7.52 -10.91
C THR A 129 0.36 6.58 -11.09
N LEU A 130 0.15 5.28 -10.88
CA LEU A 130 1.17 4.27 -11.10
C LEU A 130 1.66 4.25 -12.55
N SER A 131 0.75 4.32 -13.51
CA SER A 131 1.11 4.38 -14.93
C SER A 131 1.95 5.60 -15.26
N ALA A 132 1.64 6.76 -14.67
CA ALA A 132 2.42 7.99 -14.86
C ALA A 132 3.84 7.88 -14.28
N PHE A 133 4.00 7.20 -13.14
CA PHE A 133 5.33 6.94 -12.56
C PHE A 133 6.15 5.96 -13.40
N ILE A 134 5.55 4.83 -13.80
CA ILE A 134 6.26 3.80 -14.56
C ILE A 134 6.63 4.30 -15.97
N LYS A 135 5.79 5.10 -16.63
CA LYS A 135 6.08 5.61 -17.99
C LYS A 135 7.33 6.48 -18.10
N GLN A 136 7.82 7.01 -16.98
CA GLN A 136 9.10 7.73 -16.95
C GLN A 136 10.28 6.79 -17.22
N GLU A 137 10.14 5.51 -16.86
CA GLU A 137 11.17 4.47 -17.00
C GLU A 137 10.88 3.51 -18.15
N LYS A 138 9.59 3.27 -18.43
CA LYS A 138 9.08 2.37 -19.46
C LYS A 138 7.97 3.07 -20.25
N PRO A 139 8.31 3.87 -21.28
CA PRO A 139 7.33 4.66 -22.03
C PRO A 139 6.19 3.83 -22.66
N ASP A 140 6.49 2.59 -23.04
CA ASP A 140 5.54 1.65 -23.64
C ASP A 140 4.67 0.90 -22.60
N TRP A 141 4.75 1.29 -21.32
CA TRP A 141 3.94 0.68 -20.26
C TRP A 141 2.45 0.89 -20.52
N ASP A 142 1.71 -0.21 -20.47
CA ASP A 142 0.25 -0.20 -20.53
C ASP A 142 -0.32 -0.97 -19.34
N LEU A 143 -1.13 -0.27 -18.55
CA LEU A 143 -1.89 -0.84 -17.45
C LEU A 143 -3.33 -0.99 -17.94
N SER A 144 -3.63 -2.10 -18.62
CA SER A 144 -4.98 -2.40 -19.06
C SER A 144 -5.89 -2.66 -17.86
N PHE A 145 -7.03 -1.96 -17.81
CA PHE A 145 -8.12 -2.19 -16.85
C PHE A 145 -9.19 -3.09 -17.47
#